data_AF-A0A2T4DUE6-F1
#
_entry.id   AF-A0A2T4DUE6-F1
#
_cell.length_a   1.000
_cell.length_b   1.000
_cell.length_c   1.000
_cell.angle_alpha   90.00
_cell.angle_beta   90.00
_cell.angle_gamma   90.00
#
_symmetry.space_group_name_H-M   'P 1'
#
loop_
_entity.id
_entity.type
_entity.pdbx_description
1 polymer ?
#
loop_
_entity_poly.entity_id
_entity_poly.type
_entity_poly.pdbx_seq_one_letter_code
_entity_poly.pdbx_strand_id
1 'polypeptide(L)'
;MNWKVIDETWKSFAKTHGLELSIDDDNFFYGVKTEYSINLKNTPLYFKFRGILTKSTSGHNRYKTLVFVDAENSINLKDTITDSRHIFIFKNHYKDKLKESLLQDLRKYNAKSILPTKTGFKIQYNFTFDRLIHFDQVFALTKQIILKISS
;
A
#
# COMPACT_ATOMS: atom_id res chain seq x y z
N MET A 1 -11.44 1.98 15.10
CA MET A 1 -10.58 2.72 14.14
C MET A 1 -10.93 4.20 14.24
N ASN A 2 -9.95 5.09 14.43
CA ASN A 2 -10.21 6.52 14.61
C ASN A 2 -9.87 7.29 13.32
N TRP A 3 -10.90 7.75 12.60
CA TRP A 3 -10.73 8.55 11.37
C TRP A 3 -9.91 9.81 11.59
N LYS A 4 -10.07 10.47 12.74
CA LYS A 4 -9.29 11.66 13.09
C LYS A 4 -7.80 11.35 13.13
N VAL A 5 -7.42 10.20 13.70
CA VAL A 5 -6.00 9.78 13.78
C VAL A 5 -5.43 9.52 12.39
N ILE A 6 -6.21 8.92 11.49
CA ILE A 6 -5.77 8.69 10.10
C ILE A 6 -5.59 10.03 9.38
N ASP A 7 -6.60 10.89 9.43
CA ASP A 7 -6.56 12.22 8.84
C ASP A 7 -5.34 13.04 9.32
N GLU A 8 -5.14 13.10 10.64
CA GLU A 8 -4.00 13.77 11.26
C GLU A 8 -2.66 13.16 10.83
N THR A 9 -2.58 11.83 10.71
CA THR A 9 -1.35 11.16 10.29
C THR A 9 -0.99 11.48 8.85
N TRP A 10 -1.95 11.41 7.93
CA TRP A 10 -1.71 11.72 6.51
C TRP A 10 -1.34 13.19 6.31
N LYS A 11 -2.06 14.10 6.99
CA LYS A 11 -1.74 15.54 7.00
C LYS A 11 -0.35 15.81 7.57
N SER A 12 0.00 15.17 8.68
CA SER A 12 1.31 15.32 9.33
C SER A 12 2.44 14.82 8.43
N PHE A 13 2.28 13.64 7.83
CA PHE A 13 3.27 13.09 6.90
C PHE A 13 3.49 14.02 5.70
N ALA A 14 2.40 14.47 5.06
CA ALA A 14 2.46 15.38 3.91
C ALA A 14 3.14 16.71 4.28
N LYS A 15 2.72 17.33 5.39
CA LYS A 15 3.29 18.59 5.87
C LYS A 15 4.78 18.47 6.19
N THR A 16 5.18 17.41 6.89
CA THR A 16 6.58 17.18 7.29
C THR A 16 7.51 17.05 6.09
N HIS A 17 7.02 16.49 4.99
CA HIS A 17 7.80 16.25 3.78
C HIS A 17 7.56 17.28 2.66
N GLY A 18 6.77 18.34 2.93
CA GLY A 18 6.42 19.34 1.93
C GLY A 18 5.66 18.76 0.72
N LEU A 19 4.85 17.73 0.93
CA LEU A 19 4.09 17.04 -0.12
C LEU A 19 2.65 17.55 -0.18
N GLU A 20 2.08 17.51 -1.37
CA GLU A 20 0.66 17.75 -1.57
C GLU A 20 -0.17 16.52 -1.15
N LEU A 21 -1.18 16.75 -0.31
CA LEU A 21 -2.17 15.77 0.09
C LEU A 21 -3.51 16.11 -0.57
N SER A 22 -4.00 15.20 -1.41
CA SER A 22 -5.36 15.25 -1.94
C SER A 22 -6.29 14.39 -1.07
N ILE A 23 -7.43 14.94 -0.68
CA ILE A 23 -8.48 14.26 0.08
C ILE A 23 -9.78 14.42 -0.72
N ASP A 24 -10.43 13.30 -1.04
CA ASP A 24 -11.68 13.26 -1.79
C ASP A 24 -12.73 12.46 -1.02
N ASP A 25 -13.91 13.04 -0.83
CA ASP A 25 -15.03 12.45 -0.10
C ASP A 25 -16.19 12.15 -1.05
N ASP A 26 -16.54 10.88 -1.15
CA ASP A 26 -17.64 10.38 -1.97
C ASP A 26 -18.77 9.85 -1.08
N ASN A 27 -19.94 10.48 -1.20
CA ASN A 27 -21.14 10.06 -0.49
C ASN A 27 -21.91 9.04 -1.33
N PHE A 28 -22.17 7.88 -0.76
CA PHE A 28 -23.01 6.86 -1.39
C PHE A 28 -24.20 6.52 -0.48
N PHE A 29 -25.21 5.85 -1.04
CA PHE A 29 -26.52 5.67 -0.42
C PHE A 29 -26.51 5.14 1.04
N TYR A 30 -25.45 4.43 1.44
CA TYR A 30 -25.29 3.83 2.77
C TYR A 30 -23.94 4.12 3.43
N GLY A 31 -23.31 5.25 3.11
CA GLY A 31 -22.04 5.59 3.73
C GLY A 31 -21.24 6.71 3.05
N VAL A 32 -20.03 6.87 3.56
CA VAL A 32 -19.04 7.83 3.06
C VAL A 32 -17.75 7.11 2.76
N LYS A 33 -17.15 7.43 1.63
CA LYS A 33 -15.84 6.93 1.22
C LYS A 33 -14.88 8.11 1.13
N THR A 34 -13.87 8.11 1.98
CA THR A 34 -12.78 9.09 1.95
C THR A 34 -11.55 8.47 1.31
N GLU A 35 -10.98 9.14 0.33
CA GLU A 35 -9.73 8.77 -0.31
C GLU A 35 -8.64 9.80 -0.03
N TYR A 36 -7.51 9.34 0.49
CA TYR A 36 -6.29 10.13 0.69
C TYR A 36 -5.29 9.75 -0.39
N SER A 37 -4.68 10.74 -1.05
CA SER A 37 -3.64 10.51 -2.05
C SER A 37 -2.44 11.44 -1.83
N ILE A 38 -1.24 10.85 -1.80
CA ILE A 38 0.04 11.58 -1.77
C ILE A 38 0.91 11.03 -2.88
N ASN A 39 1.44 11.93 -3.70
CA ASN A 39 2.40 11.60 -4.75
C ASN A 39 3.79 12.02 -4.29
N LEU A 40 4.75 11.11 -4.38
CA LEU A 40 6.16 11.37 -4.11
C LEU A 40 6.95 11.07 -5.38
N LYS A 41 7.57 12.11 -5.95
CA LYS A 41 8.47 11.97 -7.08
C LYS A 41 9.90 11.94 -6.57
N ASN A 42 10.57 10.80 -6.68
CA ASN A 42 11.96 10.65 -6.34
C ASN A 42 12.66 9.87 -7.46
N THR A 43 13.03 10.59 -8.53
CA THR A 43 13.60 10.02 -9.76
C THR A 43 14.70 9.01 -9.44
N PRO A 44 14.66 7.78 -10.00
CA PRO A 44 13.80 7.30 -11.10
C PRO A 44 12.47 6.65 -10.67
N LEU A 45 12.05 6.85 -9.41
CA LEU A 45 10.86 6.23 -8.83
C LEU A 45 9.76 7.25 -8.58
N TYR A 46 8.54 6.84 -8.87
CA TYR A 46 7.33 7.57 -8.51
C TYR A 46 6.49 6.71 -7.58
N PHE A 47 6.16 7.26 -6.42
CA PHE A 47 5.32 6.60 -5.43
C PHE A 47 3.99 7.33 -5.35
N LYS A 48 2.89 6.58 -5.37
CA LYS A 48 1.58 7.10 -5.03
C LYS A 48 1.00 6.31 -3.87
N PHE A 49 0.88 6.97 -2.73
CA PHE A 49 0.15 6.46 -1.58
C PHE A 49 -1.33 6.72 -1.80
N ARG A 50 -2.18 5.70 -1.61
CA ARG A 50 -3.63 5.83 -1.65
C ARG A 50 -4.27 5.13 -0.46
N GLY A 51 -4.83 5.89 0.47
CA GLY A 51 -5.62 5.39 1.59
C GLY A 51 -7.11 5.50 1.27
N ILE A 52 -7.87 4.43 1.44
CA ILE A 52 -9.32 4.41 1.21
C ILE A 52 -9.99 3.98 2.50
N LEU A 53 -10.89 4.83 2.98
CA LEU A 53 -11.71 4.60 4.14
C LEU A 53 -13.17 4.62 3.74
N THR A 54 -13.92 3.60 4.13
CA THR A 54 -15.35 3.51 3.86
C THR A 54 -16.07 3.34 5.19
N LYS A 55 -16.91 4.31 5.54
CA LYS A 55 -17.80 4.24 6.69
C LYS A 55 -19.20 3.90 6.19
N SER A 56 -19.77 2.79 6.67
CA SER A 56 -21.15 2.43 6.33
C SER A 56 -22.10 2.82 7.45
N THR A 57 -23.32 3.21 7.09
CA THR A 57 -24.43 3.41 8.04
C THR A 57 -24.79 2.14 8.81
N SER A 58 -24.53 0.96 8.24
CA SER A 58 -24.69 -0.36 8.88
C SER A 58 -23.57 -0.73 9.85
N GLY A 59 -22.54 0.11 10.01
CA GLY A 59 -21.38 -0.16 10.88
C GLY A 59 -20.30 -1.07 10.26
N HIS A 60 -20.51 -1.61 9.06
CA HIS A 60 -19.52 -2.42 8.32
C HIS A 60 -18.45 -1.55 7.64
N ASN A 61 -17.64 -0.86 8.46
CA ASN A 61 -16.57 -0.01 7.97
C ASN A 61 -15.46 -0.84 7.30
N ARG A 62 -14.96 -0.34 6.17
CA ARG A 62 -13.86 -0.97 5.41
C ARG A 62 -12.71 0.01 5.26
N TYR A 63 -11.50 -0.51 5.20
CA TYR A 63 -10.31 0.29 5.07
C TYR A 63 -9.27 -0.44 4.24
N LYS A 64 -8.52 0.31 3.45
CA LYS A 64 -7.54 -0.24 2.52
C LYS A 64 -6.48 0.79 2.23
N THR A 65 -5.21 0.40 2.29
CA THR A 65 -4.13 1.22 1.74
C THR A 65 -3.46 0.50 0.59
N LEU A 66 -3.22 1.27 -0.47
CA LEU A 66 -2.53 0.89 -1.68
C LEU A 66 -1.32 1.80 -1.86
N VAL A 67 -0.21 1.22 -2.29
CA VAL A 67 0.98 1.96 -2.67
C VAL A 67 1.32 1.55 -4.09
N PHE A 68 1.28 2.51 -4.99
CA PHE A 68 1.72 2.33 -6.37
C PHE A 68 3.16 2.78 -6.46
N VAL A 69 3.99 1.95 -7.06
CA VAL A 69 5.41 2.21 -7.29
C VAL A 69 5.62 2.05 -8.78
N ASP A 70 5.77 3.19 -9.45
CA ASP A 70 6.16 3.25 -10.85
C ASP A 70 7.67 3.49 -10.88
N ALA A 71 8.37 2.70 -11.68
CA ALA A 71 9.79 2.89 -11.93
C ALA A 71 9.97 3.13 -13.42
N GLU A 72 10.69 4.20 -13.78
CA GLU A 72 10.98 4.49 -15.19
C GLU A 72 11.76 3.33 -15.86
N ASN A 73 12.45 2.51 -15.07
CA ASN A 73 13.15 1.32 -15.54
C ASN A 73 12.32 0.05 -15.27
N SER A 74 12.11 -0.74 -16.33
CA SER A 74 11.23 -1.91 -16.37
C SER A 74 11.46 -2.87 -15.21
N ILE A 75 10.59 -2.82 -14.21
CA ILE A 75 10.56 -3.81 -13.13
C ILE A 75 9.98 -5.12 -13.68
N ASN A 76 10.77 -6.19 -13.64
CA ASN A 76 10.39 -7.49 -14.19
C ASN A 76 9.61 -8.34 -13.16
N LEU A 77 8.57 -7.76 -12.57
CA LEU A 77 7.61 -8.52 -11.76
C LEU A 77 6.49 -9.01 -12.68
N LYS A 78 6.41 -10.30 -12.96
CA LYS A 78 5.39 -10.87 -13.86
C LYS A 78 4.17 -11.40 -13.14
N ASP A 79 4.37 -11.91 -11.93
CA ASP A 79 3.32 -12.61 -11.18
C ASP A 79 2.91 -11.85 -9.92
N THR A 80 1.65 -12.01 -9.54
CA THR A 80 1.15 -11.51 -8.26
C THR A 80 1.67 -12.38 -7.12
N ILE A 81 2.26 -11.74 -6.11
CA ILE A 81 2.60 -12.38 -4.84
C ILE A 81 1.55 -11.97 -3.82
N THR A 82 0.94 -12.94 -3.13
CA THR A 82 -0.06 -12.67 -2.10
C THR A 82 0.31 -13.42 -0.83
N ASP A 83 0.07 -12.83 0.34
CA ASP A 83 0.10 -13.54 1.60
C ASP A 83 -1.29 -14.10 1.91
N SER A 84 -1.43 -15.41 1.71
CA SER A 84 -2.66 -16.14 1.92
C SER A 84 -3.06 -16.27 3.39
N ARG A 85 -2.25 -15.84 4.37
CA ARG A 85 -2.77 -15.67 5.75
C ARG A 85 -3.98 -14.74 5.81
N HIS A 86 -4.16 -13.91 4.78
CA HIS A 86 -5.29 -13.00 4.61
C HIS A 86 -6.38 -13.53 3.66
N ILE A 87 -6.24 -14.75 3.16
CA ILE A 87 -7.22 -15.47 2.35
C ILE A 87 -7.41 -16.81 3.07
N PHE A 88 -8.51 -16.94 3.83
CA PHE A 88 -8.83 -17.98 4.82
C PHE A 88 -8.64 -19.48 4.46
N ILE A 89 -7.99 -19.83 3.34
CA ILE A 89 -8.07 -21.15 2.73
C ILE A 89 -6.70 -21.83 2.54
N PHE A 90 -5.53 -21.15 2.47
CA PHE A 90 -4.24 -21.86 2.23
C PHE A 90 -3.00 -21.18 2.84
N LYS A 91 -1.92 -21.95 3.08
CA LYS A 91 -0.55 -21.40 3.28
C LYS A 91 0.16 -21.39 1.93
N ASN A 92 0.55 -20.20 1.45
CA ASN A 92 1.34 -20.08 0.24
C ASN A 92 2.76 -20.63 0.47
N HIS A 93 3.18 -21.50 -0.43
CA HIS A 93 4.55 -21.96 -0.60
C HIS A 93 4.94 -21.77 -2.06
N TYR A 94 5.80 -20.81 -2.35
CA TYR A 94 6.31 -20.62 -3.71
C TYR A 94 7.54 -21.51 -3.90
N LYS A 95 7.59 -22.28 -5.00
CA LYS A 95 8.81 -23.02 -5.38
C LYS A 95 9.94 -22.10 -5.86
N ASP A 96 9.56 -20.93 -6.36
CA ASP A 96 10.45 -19.87 -6.82
C ASP A 96 11.04 -19.12 -5.61
N LYS A 97 12.38 -19.08 -5.53
CA LYS A 97 13.11 -18.45 -4.41
C LYS A 97 12.86 -16.94 -4.30
N LEU A 98 12.73 -16.24 -5.41
CA LEU A 98 12.42 -14.81 -5.41
C LEU A 98 11.02 -14.59 -4.84
N LYS A 99 10.03 -15.35 -5.32
CA LYS A 99 8.64 -15.23 -4.83
C LYS A 99 8.50 -15.59 -3.36
N GLU A 100 9.19 -16.64 -2.91
CA GLU A 100 9.19 -17.02 -1.49
C GLU A 100 9.84 -15.90 -0.65
N SER A 101 10.97 -15.34 -1.11
CA SER A 101 11.62 -14.21 -0.45
C SER A 101 10.73 -12.97 -0.36
N LEU A 102 10.00 -12.64 -1.44
CA LEU A 102 9.03 -11.54 -1.46
C LEU A 102 7.82 -11.81 -0.56
N LEU A 103 7.36 -13.08 -0.48
CA LEU A 103 6.31 -13.48 0.45
C LEU A 103 6.74 -13.26 1.90
N GLN A 104 7.98 -13.60 2.27
CA GLN A 104 8.49 -13.35 3.62
C GLN A 104 8.57 -11.85 3.94
N ASP A 105 8.95 -11.01 2.98
CA ASP A 105 8.91 -9.55 3.17
C ASP A 105 7.47 -9.05 3.38
N LEU A 106 6.52 -9.49 2.54
CA LEU A 106 5.10 -9.15 2.74
C LEU A 106 4.65 -9.47 4.16
N ARG A 107 5.02 -10.65 4.67
CA ARG A 107 4.69 -11.08 6.03
C ARG A 107 5.31 -10.20 7.11
N LYS A 108 6.59 -9.85 6.95
CA LYS A 108 7.35 -8.99 7.87
C LYS A 108 6.77 -7.58 7.97
N TYR A 109 6.31 -7.04 6.84
CA TYR A 109 5.76 -5.68 6.74
C TYR A 109 4.23 -5.63 6.80
N ASN A 110 3.57 -6.74 7.15
CA ASN A 110 2.11 -6.86 7.22
C ASN A 110 1.37 -6.38 5.95
N ALA A 111 2.02 -6.60 4.79
CA ALA A 111 1.46 -6.32 3.49
C ALA A 111 0.72 -7.55 2.95
N LYS A 112 -0.38 -7.30 2.24
CA LYS A 112 -1.26 -8.34 1.70
C LYS A 112 -0.70 -8.94 0.42
N SER A 113 -0.28 -8.09 -0.51
CA SER A 113 0.10 -8.54 -1.85
C SER A 113 0.94 -7.52 -2.59
N ILE A 114 1.75 -8.03 -3.52
CA ILE A 114 2.44 -7.28 -4.57
C ILE A 114 1.80 -7.68 -5.89
N LEU A 115 1.22 -6.72 -6.60
CA LEU A 115 0.62 -6.92 -7.90
C LEU A 115 1.46 -6.19 -8.95
N PRO A 116 1.88 -6.84 -10.03
CA PRO A 116 2.54 -6.15 -11.13
C PRO A 116 1.56 -5.20 -11.83
N THR A 117 2.09 -4.13 -12.39
CA THR A 117 1.37 -3.14 -13.20
C THR A 117 2.13 -2.91 -14.49
N LYS A 118 1.61 -2.07 -15.40
CA LYS A 118 2.27 -1.79 -16.68
C LYS A 118 3.65 -1.14 -16.52
N THR A 119 3.84 -0.35 -15.46
CA THR A 119 4.97 0.56 -15.24
C THR A 119 5.75 0.27 -13.96
N GLY A 120 5.40 -0.80 -13.24
CA GLY A 120 5.98 -1.10 -11.93
C GLY A 120 5.10 -2.07 -11.16
N PHE A 121 4.84 -1.79 -9.89
CA PHE A 121 4.02 -2.67 -9.05
C PHE A 121 3.18 -1.90 -8.03
N LYS A 122 2.18 -2.60 -7.49
CA LYS A 122 1.28 -2.11 -6.46
C LYS A 122 1.38 -3.00 -5.24
N ILE A 123 1.65 -2.42 -4.08
CA ILE A 123 1.56 -3.10 -2.79
C ILE A 123 0.19 -2.80 -2.18
N GLN A 124 -0.52 -3.84 -1.75
CA GLN A 124 -1.74 -3.69 -0.96
C GLN A 124 -1.46 -4.03 0.49
N TYR A 125 -1.97 -3.23 1.43
CA TYR A 125 -1.89 -3.47 2.87
C TYR A 125 -3.27 -3.82 3.44
N ASN A 126 -3.27 -4.54 4.57
CA ASN A 126 -4.49 -4.89 5.31
C ASN A 126 -4.81 -3.89 6.43
N PHE A 127 -4.12 -2.77 6.47
CA PHE A 127 -4.33 -1.70 7.43
C PHE A 127 -4.30 -0.36 6.70
N THR A 128 -4.82 0.67 7.35
CA THR A 128 -4.62 2.05 6.91
C THR A 128 -3.53 2.71 7.71
N PHE A 129 -2.82 3.64 7.09
CA PHE A 129 -1.72 4.34 7.75
C PHE A 129 -2.30 5.33 8.76
N ASP A 130 -2.41 4.87 10.00
CA ASP A 130 -2.84 5.62 11.19
C ASP A 130 -1.67 6.05 12.09
N ARG A 131 -0.44 5.76 11.67
CA ARG A 131 0.81 6.10 12.35
C ARG A 131 1.89 6.42 11.31
N LEU A 132 2.78 7.37 11.60
CA LEU A 132 3.85 7.77 10.69
C LEU A 132 4.79 6.60 10.34
N ILE A 133 5.07 5.70 11.30
CA ILE A 133 5.91 4.50 11.09
C ILE A 133 5.39 3.61 9.95
N HIS A 134 4.09 3.66 9.63
CA HIS A 134 3.53 2.89 8.52
C HIS A 134 4.06 3.37 7.15
N PHE A 135 4.33 4.68 7.00
CA PHE A 135 4.96 5.22 5.80
C PHE A 135 6.42 4.75 5.69
N ASP A 136 7.16 4.73 6.80
CA ASP A 136 8.55 4.25 6.84
C ASP A 136 8.65 2.76 6.48
N GLN A 137 7.73 1.95 7.00
CA GLN A 137 7.63 0.52 6.69
C GLN A 137 7.42 0.29 5.19
N VAL A 138 6.63 1.13 4.53
CA VAL A 138 6.40 1.04 3.09
C VAL A 138 7.64 1.37 2.31
N PHE A 139 8.35 2.44 2.65
CA PHE A 139 9.60 2.78 1.97
C PHE A 139 10.62 1.65 2.13
N ALA A 140 10.72 1.07 3.33
CA ALA A 140 11.61 -0.06 3.59
C ALA A 140 11.24 -1.30 2.76
N LEU A 141 9.96 -1.67 2.71
CA LEU A 141 9.48 -2.80 1.89
C LEU A 141 9.71 -2.55 0.39
N THR A 142 9.34 -1.36 -0.11
CA THR A 142 9.53 -1.01 -1.52
C THR A 142 10.99 -1.08 -1.91
N LYS A 143 11.91 -0.57 -1.08
CA LYS A 143 13.35 -0.68 -1.32
C LYS A 143 13.81 -2.13 -1.42
N GLN A 144 13.33 -3.01 -0.54
CA GLN A 144 13.65 -4.44 -0.60
C GLN A 144 13.13 -5.11 -1.86
N ILE A 145 11.89 -4.81 -2.26
CA ILE A 145 11.29 -5.34 -3.49
C ILE A 145 12.12 -4.92 -4.70
N ILE A 146 12.43 -3.63 -4.83
CA ILE A 146 13.23 -3.08 -5.95
C ILE A 146 14.60 -3.75 -6.01
N LEU A 147 15.30 -3.88 -4.88
CA LEU A 147 16.60 -4.55 -4.85
C LEU A 147 16.51 -5.99 -5.36
N LYS A 148 15.48 -6.74 -4.95
CA LYS A 148 15.31 -8.16 -5.32
C LYS A 148 14.92 -8.38 -6.78
N ILE A 149 14.19 -7.46 -7.40
CA ILE A 149 13.72 -7.60 -8.79
C ILE A 149 14.64 -6.93 -9.82
N SER A 150 15.59 -6.11 -9.37
CA SER A 150 16.64 -5.51 -10.19
C SER A 150 17.98 -6.26 -10.13
N SER A 151 18.10 -7.26 -9.25
CA SER A 151 19.25 -8.19 -9.16
C SER A 151 19.10 -9.34 -10.14
#